data_AF-A0A255ZYH5-F1
#
_entry.id   AF-A0A255ZYH5-F1
#
_cell.length_a   1.000
_cell.length_b   1.000
_cell.length_c   1.000
_cell.angle_alpha   90.00
_cell.angle_beta   90.00
_cell.angle_gamma   90.00
#
_symmetry.space_group_name_H-M   'P 1'
#
loop_
_entity.id
_entity.type
_entity.pdbx_description
1 polymer ?
#
loop_
_entity_poly.entity_id
_entity_poly.type
_entity_poly.pdbx_seq_one_letter_code
_entity_poly.pdbx_strand_id
1 'polypeptide(L)'
;MVSLRYSTEERRCFFVNVGSRICKKLQLSVGSRIEVIFEIDRTENQFAVPEEWTAVLTSDQEAAVIFNGLSAGNKRSLLYLVAQVKSPEKRIERALKIAEKIKAGISSARIILK
;
A
#
# COMPACT_ATOMS: atom_id res chain seq x y z
N MET A 1 22.25 -8.24 -10.62
CA MET A 1 21.76 -7.56 -11.83
C MET A 1 20.77 -8.50 -12.50
N VAL A 2 19.48 -8.15 -12.52
CA VAL A 2 18.45 -8.96 -13.18
C VAL A 2 18.37 -8.49 -14.62
N SER A 3 19.01 -9.24 -15.53
CA SER A 3 19.06 -8.91 -16.96
C SER A 3 17.86 -9.52 -17.67
N LEU A 4 16.80 -8.72 -17.86
CA LEU A 4 15.78 -8.98 -18.86
C LEU A 4 16.37 -8.56 -20.22
N ARG A 5 16.62 -9.50 -21.13
CA ARG A 5 16.97 -9.17 -22.52
C ARG A 5 15.70 -8.98 -23.32
N TYR A 6 15.50 -7.79 -23.91
CA TYR A 6 14.80 -7.64 -25.19
C TYR A 6 15.43 -6.52 -26.02
N SER A 7 15.45 -6.75 -27.34
CA SER A 7 16.17 -6.03 -28.37
C SER A 7 15.54 -4.69 -28.75
N THR A 8 16.43 -3.70 -28.90
CA THR A 8 16.50 -2.55 -29.83
C THR A 8 15.28 -1.64 -30.09
N GLU A 9 15.59 -0.33 -30.14
CA GLU A 9 14.76 0.88 -30.34
C GLU A 9 14.16 1.48 -29.07
N GLU A 10 14.91 2.34 -28.36
CA GLU A 10 14.47 3.21 -27.24
C GLU A 10 13.23 2.70 -26.46
N ARG A 11 13.29 1.47 -25.95
CA ARG A 11 12.14 0.85 -25.30
C ARG A 11 12.11 1.26 -23.85
N ARG A 12 10.97 1.80 -23.40
CA ARG A 12 10.67 1.90 -21.97
C ARG A 12 10.75 0.49 -21.38
N CYS A 13 11.82 0.21 -20.66
CA CYS A 13 12.00 -1.03 -19.94
C CYS A 13 11.23 -0.94 -18.61
N PHE A 14 10.27 -1.85 -18.41
CA PHE A 14 9.62 -2.02 -17.12
C PHE A 14 10.40 -3.05 -16.31
N PHE A 15 10.61 -2.77 -15.03
CA PHE A 15 11.28 -3.66 -14.10
C PHE A 15 10.34 -4.01 -12.96
N VAL A 16 10.35 -5.28 -12.56
CA VAL A 16 9.64 -5.77 -11.38
C VAL A 16 10.67 -5.99 -10.31
N ASN A 17 10.65 -5.13 -9.29
CA ASN A 17 11.58 -5.26 -8.17
C ASN A 17 11.02 -6.27 -7.17
N VAL A 18 11.80 -7.31 -6.88
CA VAL A 18 11.47 -8.29 -5.84
C VAL A 18 12.19 -7.91 -4.55
N GLY A 19 11.43 -7.69 -3.49
CA GLY A 19 11.99 -7.30 -2.19
C GLY A 19 12.86 -8.40 -1.59
N SER A 20 13.91 -8.01 -0.86
CA SER A 20 14.87 -8.94 -0.25
C SER A 20 14.23 -9.99 0.67
N ARG A 21 13.12 -9.64 1.34
CA ARG A 21 12.32 -10.57 2.16
C ARG A 21 11.75 -11.73 1.33
N ILE A 22 11.25 -11.44 0.14
CA ILE A 22 10.69 -12.45 -0.78
C ILE A 22 11.82 -13.32 -1.34
N CYS A 23 12.94 -12.69 -1.75
CA CYS A 23 14.12 -13.43 -2.22
C CYS A 23 14.61 -14.43 -1.18
N LYS A 24 14.71 -14.03 0.10
CA LYS A 24 15.10 -14.94 1.18
C LYS A 24 14.09 -16.08 1.38
N LYS A 25 12.79 -15.77 1.39
CA LYS A 25 11.71 -16.76 1.58
C LYS A 25 11.70 -17.82 0.47
N LEU A 26 11.95 -17.40 -0.77
CA LEU A 26 11.95 -18.25 -1.96
C LEU A 26 13.36 -18.75 -2.33
N GLN A 27 14.36 -18.48 -1.49
CA GLN A 27 15.77 -18.85 -1.68
C GLN A 27 16.34 -18.42 -3.05
N LEU A 28 15.94 -17.25 -3.53
CA LEU A 28 16.36 -16.71 -4.81
C LEU A 28 17.78 -16.14 -4.75
N SER A 29 18.59 -16.54 -5.71
CA SER A 29 19.92 -16.01 -6.00
C SER A 29 19.97 -15.34 -7.37
N VAL A 30 21.01 -14.57 -7.64
CA VAL A 30 21.21 -13.98 -8.97
C VAL A 30 21.29 -15.09 -10.01
N GLY A 31 20.46 -15.00 -11.06
CA GLY A 31 20.35 -16.03 -12.09
C GLY A 31 19.21 -17.03 -11.86
N SER A 32 18.54 -16.99 -10.70
CA SER A 32 17.33 -17.79 -10.46
C SER A 32 16.24 -17.46 -11.49
N ARG A 33 15.59 -18.49 -12.02
CA ARG A 33 14.39 -18.34 -12.86
C ARG A 33 13.16 -18.39 -11.97
N ILE A 34 12.26 -17.45 -12.17
CA ILE A 34 10.98 -17.37 -11.47
C ILE A 34 9.86 -17.19 -12.48
N GLU A 35 8.70 -17.75 -12.16
CA GLU A 35 7.45 -17.48 -12.86
C GLU A 35 6.69 -16.39 -12.10
N VAL A 36 6.15 -15.42 -12.83
CA VAL A 36 5.40 -14.29 -12.27
C VAL A 36 4.09 -14.15 -13.02
N ILE A 37 2.99 -14.15 -12.30
CA ILE A 37 1.63 -13.95 -12.83
C ILE A 37 1.14 -12.60 -12.31
N PHE A 38 0.60 -11.78 -13.21
CA PHE A 38 -0.01 -10.49 -12.87
C PHE A 38 -1.52 -10.60 -12.98
N GLU A 39 -2.21 -10.11 -11.97
CA GLU A 39 -3.67 -9.98 -11.96
C GLU A 39 -4.05 -8.55 -11.60
N ILE A 40 -5.10 -8.05 -12.23
CA ILE A 40 -5.66 -6.73 -11.91
C ILE A 40 -6.47 -6.86 -10.62
N ASP A 41 -6.07 -6.11 -9.58
CA ASP A 41 -6.89 -5.98 -8.37
C ASP A 41 -8.15 -5.16 -8.70
N ARG A 42 -9.31 -5.81 -8.62
CA ARG A 42 -10.64 -5.22 -8.86
C ARG A 42 -11.38 -4.83 -7.58
N THR A 43 -10.75 -4.98 -6.41
CA THR A 43 -11.34 -4.55 -5.14
C THR A 43 -11.49 -3.02 -5.11
N GLU A 44 -12.49 -2.52 -4.39
CA GLU A 44 -12.83 -1.09 -4.34
C GLU A 44 -11.63 -0.20 -4.01
N ASN A 45 -10.86 -0.61 -3.01
CA ASN A 45 -9.69 0.14 -2.55
C ASN A 45 -8.38 -0.34 -3.20
N GLN A 46 -8.40 -1.38 -4.05
CA GLN A 46 -7.21 -2.01 -4.63
C GLN A 46 -6.12 -2.33 -3.58
N PHE A 47 -6.60 -2.63 -2.36
CA PHE A 47 -5.81 -2.87 -1.15
C PHE A 47 -6.74 -3.39 -0.05
N ALA A 48 -6.21 -4.28 0.80
CA ALA A 48 -6.94 -4.83 1.94
C ALA A 48 -7.22 -3.74 2.99
N VAL A 49 -8.48 -3.58 3.39
CA VAL A 49 -8.88 -2.62 4.41
C VAL A 49 -8.68 -3.24 5.79
N PRO A 50 -7.82 -2.68 6.67
CA PRO A 50 -7.68 -3.19 8.04
C PRO A 50 -8.96 -3.02 8.84
N GLU A 51 -9.31 -4.01 9.66
CA GLU A 51 -10.52 -3.97 10.50
C GLU A 51 -10.54 -2.78 11.44
N GLU A 52 -9.37 -2.37 11.95
CA GLU A 52 -9.24 -1.23 12.87
C GLU A 52 -9.54 0.09 12.17
N TRP A 53 -9.20 0.19 10.88
CA TRP A 53 -9.56 1.37 10.07
C TRP A 53 -11.08 1.43 9.85
N THR A 54 -11.71 0.29 9.53
CA THR A 54 -13.16 0.20 9.39
C THR A 54 -13.88 0.57 10.68
N ALA A 55 -13.40 0.07 11.84
CA ALA A 55 -13.97 0.40 13.13
C ALA A 55 -13.90 1.91 13.42
N VAL A 56 -12.75 2.55 13.15
CA VAL A 56 -12.59 4.00 13.31
C VAL A 56 -13.55 4.77 12.41
N LEU A 57 -13.65 4.42 11.11
CA LEU A 57 -14.57 5.10 10.19
C LEU A 57 -16.05 4.88 10.54
N THR A 58 -16.38 3.74 11.14
CA THR A 58 -17.75 3.47 11.62
C THR A 58 -18.10 4.38 12.80
N SER A 59 -17.13 4.67 13.67
CA SER A 59 -17.31 5.59 14.80
C SER A 59 -17.19 7.08 14.44
N ASP A 60 -16.47 7.42 13.38
CA ASP A 60 -16.19 8.78 12.94
C ASP A 60 -16.69 8.99 11.51
N GLN A 61 -17.97 9.40 11.42
CA GLN A 61 -18.66 9.63 10.15
C GLN A 61 -18.01 10.74 9.31
N GLU A 62 -17.44 11.77 9.95
CA GLU A 62 -16.76 12.87 9.26
C GLU A 62 -15.51 12.36 8.55
N ALA A 63 -14.67 11.60 9.27
CA ALA A 63 -13.51 10.95 8.69
C ALA A 63 -13.90 9.99 7.54
N ALA A 64 -15.02 9.27 7.67
CA ALA A 64 -15.50 8.36 6.64
C ALA A 64 -15.88 9.08 5.34
N VAL A 65 -16.61 10.19 5.45
CA VAL A 65 -16.98 11.02 4.29
C VAL A 65 -15.73 11.55 3.59
N ILE A 66 -14.79 12.09 4.35
CA ILE A 66 -13.53 12.62 3.79
C ILE A 66 -12.73 11.51 3.13
N PHE A 67 -12.54 10.38 3.81
CA PHE A 67 -11.79 9.24 3.27
C PHE A 67 -12.39 8.75 1.96
N ASN A 68 -13.72 8.61 1.90
CA ASN A 68 -14.42 8.12 0.71
C ASN A 68 -14.27 9.07 -0.49
N GLY A 69 -14.11 10.37 -0.26
CA GLY A 69 -13.83 11.38 -1.29
C GLY A 69 -12.36 11.43 -1.77
N LEU A 70 -11.43 10.73 -1.12
CA LEU A 70 -10.02 10.72 -1.55
C LEU A 70 -9.81 9.93 -2.85
N SER A 71 -8.74 10.26 -3.57
CA SER A 71 -8.32 9.47 -4.73
C SER A 71 -7.93 8.04 -4.32
N ALA A 72 -8.09 7.07 -5.23
CA ALA A 72 -7.72 5.68 -4.96
C ALA A 72 -6.24 5.51 -4.55
N GLY A 73 -5.33 6.38 -5.02
CA GLY A 73 -3.92 6.39 -4.60
C GLY A 73 -3.74 6.84 -3.15
N ASN A 74 -4.47 7.86 -2.72
CA ASN A 74 -4.44 8.32 -1.33
C ASN A 74 -5.07 7.29 -0.40
N LYS A 75 -6.24 6.75 -0.74
CA LYS A 75 -6.89 5.68 0.04
C LYS A 75 -5.93 4.53 0.30
N ARG A 76 -5.33 3.96 -0.76
CA ARG A 76 -4.32 2.89 -0.66
C ARG A 76 -3.15 3.25 0.24
N SER A 77 -2.60 4.46 0.06
CA SER A 77 -1.45 4.90 0.84
C SER A 77 -1.78 4.98 2.33
N LEU A 78 -2.96 5.50 2.70
CA LEU A 78 -3.42 5.59 4.08
C LEU A 78 -3.71 4.21 4.69
N LEU A 79 -4.39 3.33 3.95
CA LEU A 79 -4.63 1.96 4.38
C LEU A 79 -3.32 1.20 4.63
N TYR A 80 -2.32 1.39 3.76
CA TYR A 80 -0.98 0.86 3.96
C TYR A 80 -0.32 1.39 5.25
N LEU A 81 -0.51 2.68 5.58
CA LEU A 81 0.04 3.25 6.81
C LEU A 81 -0.50 2.61 8.09
N VAL A 82 -1.77 2.16 8.06
CA VAL A 82 -2.39 1.38 9.13
C VAL A 82 -1.85 -0.05 9.09
N ALA A 83 -1.96 -0.73 7.94
CA ALA A 83 -1.63 -2.14 7.78
C ALA A 83 -0.16 -2.50 8.10
N GLN A 84 0.78 -1.57 7.87
CA GLN A 84 2.20 -1.82 8.18
C GLN A 84 2.49 -1.94 9.69
N VAL A 85 1.58 -1.48 10.55
CA VAL A 85 1.72 -1.57 12.01
C VAL A 85 1.32 -2.99 12.45
N LYS A 86 2.22 -3.64 13.20
CA LYS A 86 2.10 -5.08 13.49
C LYS A 86 1.06 -5.41 14.56
N SER A 87 0.97 -4.59 15.62
CA SER A 87 0.04 -4.84 16.74
C SER A 87 -1.33 -4.23 16.41
N PRO A 88 -2.43 -4.98 16.64
CA PRO A 88 -3.80 -4.47 16.46
C PRO A 88 -4.06 -3.18 17.24
N GLU A 89 -3.61 -3.11 18.49
CA GLU A 89 -3.79 -1.94 19.37
C GLU A 89 -3.12 -0.71 18.75
N LYS A 90 -1.88 -0.87 18.27
CA LYS A 90 -1.16 0.20 17.58
C LYS A 90 -1.75 0.53 16.20
N ARG A 91 -2.46 -0.41 15.55
CA ARG A 91 -3.23 -0.13 14.32
C ARG A 91 -4.41 0.77 14.62
N ILE A 92 -5.13 0.57 15.72
CA ILE A 92 -6.22 1.46 16.17
C ILE A 92 -5.66 2.87 16.42
N GLU A 93 -4.58 3.01 17.19
CA GLU A 93 -3.94 4.31 17.43
C GLU A 93 -3.53 5.01 16.13
N ARG A 94 -2.95 4.24 15.20
CA ARG A 94 -2.55 4.75 13.88
C ARG A 94 -3.75 5.18 13.06
N ALA A 95 -4.83 4.40 13.06
CA ALA A 95 -6.08 4.70 12.37
C ALA A 95 -6.69 6.00 12.91
N LEU A 96 -6.83 6.14 14.22
CA LEU A 96 -7.33 7.37 14.85
C LEU A 96 -6.48 8.59 14.47
N LYS A 97 -5.15 8.47 14.55
CA LYS A 97 -4.26 9.57 14.14
C LYS A 97 -4.43 9.95 12.67
N ILE A 98 -4.60 8.99 11.78
CA ILE A 98 -4.84 9.25 10.35
C ILE A 98 -6.20 9.94 10.16
N ALA A 99 -7.25 9.46 10.82
CA ALA A 99 -8.59 10.07 10.76
C ALA A 99 -8.57 11.55 11.16
N GLU A 100 -7.88 11.90 12.25
CA GLU A 100 -7.69 13.30 12.65
C GLU A 100 -6.91 14.12 11.62
N LYS A 101 -5.87 13.54 11.02
CA LYS A 101 -5.06 14.24 10.01
C LYS A 101 -5.84 14.52 8.72
N ILE A 102 -6.66 13.57 8.25
CA ILE A 102 -7.46 13.79 7.05
C ILE A 102 -8.56 14.83 7.30
N LYS A 103 -9.16 14.86 8.50
CA LYS A 103 -10.10 15.93 8.91
C LYS A 103 -9.42 17.30 8.92
N ALA A 104 -8.16 17.36 9.33
CA ALA A 104 -7.33 18.58 9.23
C ALA A 104 -6.85 18.92 7.79
N GLY A 105 -7.35 18.23 6.76
CA GLY A 105 -6.99 18.48 5.36
C GLY A 105 -5.66 17.86 4.90
N ILE A 106 -5.00 17.06 5.74
CA ILE A 106 -3.72 16.43 5.44
C ILE A 106 -3.98 14.99 4.99
N SER A 107 -4.14 14.79 3.67
CA SER A 107 -4.42 13.48 3.08
C SER A 107 -3.19 12.75 2.50
N SER A 108 -2.04 13.43 2.43
CA SER A 108 -0.80 12.83 1.94
C SER A 108 -0.13 11.96 3.00
N ALA A 109 -0.05 10.65 2.74
CA ALA A 109 0.61 9.68 3.61
C ALA A 109 2.06 10.06 3.98
N ARG A 110 2.77 10.73 3.05
CA ARG A 110 4.15 11.21 3.27
C ARG A 110 4.23 12.26 4.38
N ILE A 111 3.19 13.09 4.51
CA ILE A 111 3.13 14.16 5.51
C ILE A 111 2.66 13.60 6.84
N ILE A 112 1.72 12.65 6.84
CA ILE A 112 1.16 12.05 8.07
C ILE A 112 2.20 11.26 8.88
N LEU A 113 3.22 10.70 8.20
CA LEU A 113 4.31 9.96 8.84
C LEU A 113 5.41 10.84 9.44
N LYS A 114 5.45 12.14 9.12
CA LYS A 114 6.38 13.09 9.75
C LYS A 114 5.84 13.52 11.11
#